data_AF-A0A522ULQ0-F1
#
_entry.id   AF-A0A522ULQ0-F1
#
_cell.length_a   1.000
_cell.length_b   1.000
_cell.length_c   1.000
_cell.angle_alpha   90.00
_cell.angle_beta   90.00
_cell.angle_gamma   90.00
#
_symmetry.space_group_name_H-M   'P 1'
#
loop_
_entity.id
_entity.type
_entity.pdbx_description
1 polymer ?
#
loop_
_entity_poly.entity_id
_entity_poly.type
_entity_poly.pdbx_seq_one_letter_code
_entity_poly.pdbx_strand_id
1 'polypeptide(L)' 'MPRKVNLKSLSKDELSALFRELGLPRYRADQLLHRIYQKYAADLPEITEFSLD' A
#
# COMPACT_ATOMS: atom_id res chain seq x y z
N MET A 1 18.97 -4.44 6.32
CA MET A 1 17.95 -5.21 5.59
C MET A 1 16.65 -4.42 5.65
N PRO A 2 16.09 -3.92 4.53
CA PRO A 2 14.78 -3.27 4.55
C PRO A 2 13.75 -4.28 5.06
N ARG A 3 13.01 -3.91 6.11
CA ARG A 3 12.00 -4.78 6.72
C ARG A 3 10.82 -4.87 5.75
N LYS A 4 10.62 -6.04 5.13
CA LYS A 4 9.44 -6.28 4.29
C LYS A 4 8.21 -6.39 5.19
N VAL A 5 7.21 -5.55 4.95
CA VAL A 5 5.94 -5.57 5.66
C VAL A 5 4.91 -6.26 4.76
N ASN A 6 4.16 -7.22 5.32
CA ASN A 6 3.04 -7.81 4.61
C ASN A 6 1.85 -6.84 4.65
N LEU A 7 1.57 -6.15 3.54
CA LEU A 7 0.49 -5.16 3.47
C LEU A 7 -0.89 -5.80 3.64
N LYS A 8 -1.05 -7.09 3.30
CA LYS A 8 -2.32 -7.81 3.43
C LYS A 8 -2.65 -8.19 4.88
N SER A 9 -1.68 -8.13 5.79
CA SER A 9 -1.91 -8.37 7.22
C SER A 9 -2.26 -7.10 7.99
N LEU A 10 -2.27 -5.94 7.34
CA LEU A 10 -2.62 -4.66 7.95
C LEU A 10 -4.09 -4.35 7.70
N SER A 11 -4.77 -3.87 8.74
CA SER A 11 -6.06 -3.21 8.60
C SER A 11 -5.93 -1.89 7.84
N LYS A 12 -7.05 -1.34 7.39
CA LYS A 12 -7.11 -0.03 6.72
C LYS A 12 -6.46 1.09 7.55
N ASP A 13 -6.63 1.06 8.86
CA ASP A 13 -6.11 2.08 9.77
C ASP A 13 -4.59 1.93 9.96
N GLU A 14 -4.10 0.70 10.09
CA GLU A 14 -2.66 0.41 10.16
C GLU A 14 -1.94 0.76 8.85
N LEU A 15 -2.58 0.49 7.70
CA LEU A 15 -2.08 0.89 6.39
C LEU A 15 -2.01 2.42 6.25
N SER A 16 -3.04 3.11 6.72
CA SER A 16 -3.07 4.57 6.72
C SER A 16 -1.99 5.17 7.65
N ALA A 17 -1.79 4.57 8.82
CA ALA A 17 -0.75 4.97 9.77
C ALA A 17 0.66 4.74 9.19
N LEU A 18 0.89 3.57 8.57
CA LEU A 18 2.16 3.25 7.92
C LEU A 18 2.50 4.26 6.82
N PHE A 19 1.53 4.63 5.98
CA PHE A 19 1.74 5.63 4.93
C PHE A 19 2.04 7.01 5.52
N ARG A 20 1.40 7.37 6.64
CA ARG A 20 1.71 8.61 7.36
C ARG A 20 3.14 8.61 7.93
N GLU A 21 3.58 7.50 8.51
CA GLU A 21 4.95 7.33 9.05
C GLU A 21 6.01 7.40 7.95
N LEU A 22 5.69 6.90 6.75
CA LEU A 22 6.55 6.99 5.57
C LEU A 22 6.53 8.39 4.91
N GLY A 23 5.77 9.35 5.44
CA GLY A 23 5.62 10.68 4.85
C GLY A 23 4.85 10.67 3.52
N LEU A 24 4.13 9.59 3.21
CA LEU A 24 3.39 9.46 1.97
C LEU A 24 2.04 10.17 2.06
N PRO A 25 1.57 10.77 0.95
CA PRO A 25 0.24 11.36 0.90
C PRO A 25 -0.87 10.34 1.18
N ARG A 26 -1.91 10.76 1.89
CA ARG A 26 -3.06 9.89 2.23
C ARG A 26 -3.69 9.19 1.01
N TYR A 27 -3.78 9.88 -0.12
CA TYR A 27 -4.35 9.31 -1.34
C TYR A 27 -3.59 8.08 -1.85
N ARG A 28 -2.28 7.95 -1.53
CA ARG A 28 -1.48 6.78 -1.89
C ARG A 28 -1.92 5.54 -1.11
N ALA A 29 -2.26 5.68 0.17
CA ALA A 29 -2.82 4.58 0.96
C ALA A 29 -4.17 4.12 0.38
N ASP A 30 -5.01 5.07 -0.01
CA ASP A 30 -6.32 4.78 -0.61
C ASP A 30 -6.19 4.04 -1.96
N GLN A 31 -5.23 4.44 -2.81
CA GLN A 31 -4.93 3.73 -4.08
C GLN A 31 -4.48 2.29 -3.83
N LEU A 32 -3.59 2.07 -2.86
CA LEU A 32 -3.12 0.75 -2.51
C LEU A 32 -4.26 -0.13 -1.98
N LEU A 33 -5.09 0.40 -1.09
CA LEU A 33 -6.26 -0.31 -0.54
C LEU A 33 -7.26 -0.70 -1.63
N HIS A 34 -7.54 0.22 -2.56
CA HIS A 34 -8.40 -0.06 -3.72
C HIS A 34 -7.84 -1.24 -4.54
N ARG A 35 -6.53 -1.26 -4.77
CA ARG A 35 -5.88 -2.31 -5.58
C ARG A 35 -5.85 -3.66 -4.87
N ILE A 36 -5.49 -3.69 -3.59
CA ILE A 36 -5.44 -4.94 -2.80
C ILE A 36 -6.84 -5.55 -2.68
N TYR A 37 -7.85 -4.77 -2.29
CA TYR A 37 -9.14 -5.32 -1.88
C TYR A 37 -10.24 -5.27 -2.95
N GLN A 38 -10.19 -4.32 -3.89
CA GLN A 38 -11.19 -4.22 -4.96
C GLN A 38 -10.70 -4.78 -6.29
N LYS A 39 -9.38 -4.75 -6.55
CA LYS A 39 -8.78 -5.30 -7.76
C LYS A 39 -8.04 -6.62 -7.53
N TYR A 40 -7.99 -7.10 -6.29
CA TYR A 40 -7.31 -8.34 -5.88
C TYR A 40 -5.86 -8.43 -6.33
N ALA A 41 -5.16 -7.28 -6.34
CA ALA A 41 -3.76 -7.23 -6.75
C ALA A 41 -2.91 -8.19 -5.90
N ALA A 42 -2.26 -9.14 -6.56
CA ALA A 42 -1.44 -10.14 -5.91
C ALA A 42 -0.06 -9.57 -5.56
N ASP A 43 0.49 -8.72 -6.44
CA ASP A 43 1.85 -8.20 -6.39
C ASP A 43 1.94 -6.70 -6.76
N LEU A 44 3.05 -6.06 -6.37
CA LEU A 44 3.33 -4.64 -6.66
C LEU A 44 3.29 -4.26 -8.16
N PRO A 45 3.75 -5.09 -9.13
CA PRO A 45 3.69 -4.76 -10.56
C PRO A 45 2.26 -4.61 -11.09
N GLU A 46 1.27 -5.20 -10.42
CA GLU A 46 -0.14 -5.04 -10.77
C GLU A 46 -0.71 -3.69 -10.30
N ILE A 47 0.07 -2.94 -9.52
CA ILE A 47 -0.29 -1.61 -9.02
C ILE A 47 0.40 -0.53 -9.84
N THR A 48 -0.16 -0.30 -11.02
CA THR A 48 0.32 0.64 -12.03
C THR A 48 0.40 2.11 -11.57
N GLU A 49 -0.28 2.47 -10.47
CA GLU A 49 -0.30 3.83 -9.92
C GLU A 49 0.95 4.20 -9.11
N PHE A 50 1.74 3.22 -8.68
CA PHE A 50 3.02 3.47 -8.00
C PHE A 50 4.16 3.49 -9.01
N SER A 51 5.03 4.51 -8.93
CA SER A 51 6.30 4.48 -9.68
C SER A 51 7.19 3.39 -9.08
N LEU A 52 7.99 2.73 -9.92
CA LEU A 52 8.96 1.72 -9.49
C LEU A 52 10.33 2.32 -9.08
N ASP A 53 10.44 3.65 -9.03
CA ASP A 53 11.65 4.38 -8.63
C ASP A 53 12.03 4.18 -7.16
#